data_AF-A0A2G4U3T4-F1
#
_entry.id   AF-A0A2G4U3T4-F1
#
_cell.length_a   1.000
_cell.length_b   1.000
_cell.length_c   1.000
_cell.angle_alpha   90.00
_cell.angle_beta   90.00
_cell.angle_gamma   90.00
#
_symmetry.space_group_name_H-M   'P 1'
#
loop_
_entity.id
_entity.type
_entity.pdbx_description
1 polymer ?
#
loop_
_entity_poly.entity_id
_entity_poly.type
_entity_poly.pdbx_seq_one_letter_code
_entity_poly.pdbx_strand_id
1 'polypeptide(L)'
;MNHSVEAPFQTKLTTREKKNVEILLKNMQANCIGRYLIDLPKSYSIAENSQVNINESKITTSRIYLPAFEQRVRLREQQLRTTATINPEDMPYLKKTYPLPLGLTGIIFERVESPGTHDAFRVLETHLYSNGVAIKIETEFTNAMADRYENKRKSTPSVYVNTAPERMSELIDLLSRVQGRAEYEVPTTAGTCIPNAFISDNGKDKEEIDLLFRSENNSQLRFGVSTDNFTKEKDSLLERSDNIWKNLLSSNGDILRKGARKINKLDTEELLAAGKYSSNDNKRYDFILITNEKVGGIKKPVFSLELLNDELTPSPYSQNEIVNFWDAISQTLRVRPGAFLDE
;
A
#
# COMPACT_ATOMS: atom_id res chain seq x y z
N MET A 1 12.20 -28.15 -9.95
CA MET A 1 11.50 -29.33 -9.43
C MET A 1 10.02 -29.11 -9.68
N ASN A 2 9.28 -30.12 -10.16
CA ASN A 2 7.84 -29.99 -10.42
C ASN A 2 7.10 -29.89 -9.08
N HIS A 3 6.72 -28.67 -8.67
CA HIS A 3 5.82 -28.48 -7.55
C HIS A 3 4.41 -28.91 -7.99
N SER A 4 4.05 -30.14 -7.63
CA SER A 4 2.72 -30.70 -7.84
C SER A 4 1.66 -29.79 -7.22
N VAL A 5 0.57 -29.56 -7.97
CA VAL A 5 -0.64 -28.89 -7.48
C VAL A 5 -1.21 -29.76 -6.35
N GLU A 6 -1.01 -29.35 -5.10
CA GLU A 6 -1.65 -30.03 -3.98
C GLU A 6 -3.15 -29.73 -3.97
N ALA A 7 -3.96 -30.77 -3.75
CA ALA A 7 -5.40 -30.63 -3.61
C ALA A 7 -5.72 -29.70 -2.43
N PRO A 8 -6.82 -28.92 -2.49
CA PRO A 8 -7.19 -28.03 -1.40
C PRO A 8 -7.33 -28.83 -0.10
N PHE A 9 -6.75 -28.31 0.98
CA PHE A 9 -6.83 -28.88 2.32
C PHE A 9 -8.29 -28.83 2.79
N GLN A 10 -9.06 -29.88 2.46
CA GLN A 10 -10.45 -30.02 2.90
C GLN A 10 -10.47 -30.36 4.38
N THR A 11 -10.44 -29.33 5.23
CA THR A 11 -10.71 -29.49 6.65
C THR A 11 -12.19 -29.79 6.85
N LYS A 12 -12.48 -30.90 7.52
CA LYS A 12 -13.84 -31.26 7.89
C LYS A 12 -14.31 -30.38 9.04
N LEU A 13 -14.94 -29.26 8.73
CA LEU A 13 -15.53 -28.36 9.73
C LEU A 13 -16.72 -28.99 10.44
N THR A 14 -16.80 -28.81 11.76
CA THR A 14 -18.00 -29.07 12.54
C THR A 14 -19.14 -28.10 12.18
N THR A 15 -20.37 -28.42 12.55
CA THR A 15 -21.53 -27.52 12.31
C THR A 15 -21.33 -26.14 12.94
N ARG A 16 -20.72 -26.08 14.13
CA ARG A 16 -20.40 -24.82 14.80
C ARG A 16 -19.36 -24.02 14.02
N GLU A 17 -18.29 -24.68 13.58
CA GLU A 17 -17.22 -24.00 12.85
C GLU A 17 -17.69 -23.47 11.49
N LYS A 18 -18.54 -24.21 10.78
CA LYS A 18 -19.16 -23.73 9.55
C LYS A 18 -19.91 -22.41 9.76
N LYS A 19 -20.74 -22.34 10.80
CA LYS A 19 -21.49 -21.13 11.14
C LYS A 19 -20.58 -19.95 11.49
N ASN A 20 -19.48 -20.21 12.19
CA ASN A 20 -18.49 -19.17 12.52
C ASN A 20 -17.78 -18.62 11.27
N VAL A 21 -17.40 -19.50 10.33
CA VAL A 21 -16.81 -19.10 9.04
C VAL A 21 -17.81 -18.32 8.19
N GLU A 22 -19.09 -18.74 8.15
CA GLU A 22 -20.15 -17.99 7.46
C GLU A 22 -20.32 -16.57 8.04
N ILE A 23 -20.18 -16.40 9.36
CA ILE A 23 -20.20 -15.09 10.01
C ILE A 23 -18.99 -14.25 9.60
N LEU A 24 -17.78 -14.85 9.57
CA LEU A 24 -16.56 -14.17 9.13
C LEU A 24 -16.66 -13.69 7.67
N LEU A 25 -17.28 -14.47 6.80
CA LEU A 25 -17.43 -14.19 5.37
C LEU A 25 -18.70 -13.40 5.03
N LYS A 26 -19.41 -12.88 6.04
CA LYS A 26 -20.66 -12.17 5.78
C LYS A 26 -20.39 -10.85 5.05
N ASN A 27 -21.22 -10.56 4.03
CA ASN A 27 -21.17 -9.32 3.24
C ASN A 27 -19.79 -9.10 2.57
N MET A 28 -19.27 -10.11 1.88
CA MET A 28 -18.07 -9.96 1.06
C MET A 28 -18.21 -8.83 0.04
N GLN A 29 -17.13 -8.10 -0.17
CA GLN A 29 -17.07 -6.97 -1.07
C GLN A 29 -15.73 -6.91 -1.80
N ALA A 30 -15.77 -6.62 -3.10
CA ALA A 30 -14.59 -6.46 -3.92
C ALA A 30 -13.81 -5.19 -3.55
N ASN A 31 -12.53 -5.36 -3.22
CA ASN A 31 -11.59 -4.28 -2.99
C ASN A 31 -10.64 -4.17 -4.19
N CYS A 32 -10.61 -2.99 -4.80
CA CYS A 32 -9.67 -2.68 -5.89
C CYS A 32 -8.38 -2.11 -5.33
N ILE A 33 -7.27 -2.83 -5.55
CA ILE A 33 -5.94 -2.53 -5.02
C ILE A 33 -4.92 -2.76 -6.14
N GLY A 34 -4.24 -1.69 -6.54
CA GLY A 34 -3.36 -1.69 -7.70
C GLY A 34 -4.07 -2.16 -8.96
N ARG A 35 -3.57 -3.27 -9.53
CA ARG A 35 -4.12 -3.92 -10.73
C ARG A 35 -5.05 -5.11 -10.42
N TYR A 36 -5.33 -5.36 -9.14
CA TYR A 36 -6.03 -6.55 -8.67
C TYR A 36 -7.36 -6.22 -7.96
N LEU A 37 -8.21 -7.25 -7.87
CA LEU A 37 -9.37 -7.30 -7.01
C LEU A 37 -9.21 -8.46 -6.03
N ILE A 38 -9.54 -8.20 -4.76
CA ILE A 38 -9.67 -9.21 -3.70
C ILE A 38 -10.96 -8.93 -2.94
N ASP A 39 -11.73 -9.96 -2.64
CA ASP A 39 -12.96 -9.77 -1.88
C ASP A 39 -12.63 -9.91 -0.39
N LEU A 40 -13.06 -8.94 0.41
CA LEU A 40 -12.97 -8.97 1.87
C LEU A 40 -14.34 -8.71 2.48
N PRO A 41 -14.64 -9.22 3.69
CA PRO A 41 -15.88 -8.89 4.39
C PRO A 41 -15.98 -7.38 4.63
N LYS A 42 -17.18 -6.80 4.52
CA LYS A 42 -17.40 -5.36 4.74
C LYS A 42 -16.95 -4.84 6.12
N SER A 43 -16.81 -5.73 7.12
CA SER A 43 -16.28 -5.38 8.43
C SER A 43 -14.78 -5.04 8.42
N TYR A 44 -14.08 -5.26 7.31
CA TYR A 44 -12.68 -4.90 7.14
C TYR A 44 -12.56 -3.51 6.54
N SER A 45 -11.80 -2.65 7.21
CA SER A 45 -11.43 -1.33 6.73
C SER A 45 -9.92 -1.18 6.70
N ILE A 46 -9.42 -0.28 5.85
CA ILE A 46 -8.01 0.08 5.82
C ILE A 46 -7.64 0.70 7.17
N ALA A 47 -6.54 0.23 7.75
CA ALA A 47 -6.00 0.63 9.03
C ALA A 47 -4.77 1.54 8.84
N GLU A 48 -4.26 2.06 9.96
CA GLU A 48 -3.03 2.84 10.02
C GLU A 48 -1.82 2.06 9.47
N ASN A 49 -0.76 2.79 9.14
CA ASN A 49 0.47 2.29 8.50
C ASN A 49 0.33 1.81 7.06
N SER A 50 -0.85 1.95 6.45
CA SER A 50 -1.01 1.75 5.02
C SER A 50 -0.25 2.82 4.22
N GLN A 51 0.45 2.42 3.17
CA GLN A 51 1.30 3.26 2.35
C GLN A 51 0.95 3.11 0.86
N VAL A 52 1.06 4.22 0.13
CA VAL A 52 0.93 4.26 -1.31
C VAL A 52 2.02 5.18 -1.84
N ASN A 53 2.93 4.62 -2.63
CA ASN A 53 3.97 5.35 -3.32
C ASN A 53 3.79 5.19 -4.84
N ILE A 54 3.90 6.31 -5.55
CA ILE A 54 4.00 6.33 -7.01
C ILE A 54 5.30 7.06 -7.35
N ASN A 55 6.26 6.33 -7.90
CA ASN A 55 7.65 6.73 -7.97
C ASN A 55 8.12 7.15 -6.56
N GLU A 56 8.57 8.39 -6.41
CA GLU A 56 9.07 8.96 -5.15
C GLU A 56 8.02 9.85 -4.48
N SER A 57 6.75 9.71 -4.86
CA SER A 57 5.63 10.49 -4.33
C SER A 57 4.77 9.65 -3.40
N LYS A 58 4.65 10.08 -2.15
CA LYS A 58 3.75 9.47 -1.17
C LYS A 58 2.35 10.03 -1.34
N ILE A 59 1.35 9.16 -1.44
CA ILE A 59 -0.05 9.54 -1.64
C ILE A 59 -0.89 9.13 -0.44
N THR A 60 -1.70 10.05 0.07
CA THR A 60 -2.72 9.77 1.08
C THR A 60 -4.06 10.32 0.64
N THR A 61 -5.14 9.62 0.94
CA THR A 61 -6.49 10.02 0.53
C THR A 61 -7.45 9.98 1.70
N SER A 62 -8.44 10.87 1.66
CA SER A 62 -9.49 10.95 2.67
C SER A 62 -10.76 11.49 2.03
N ARG A 63 -11.93 10.91 2.38
CA ARG A 63 -13.22 11.49 1.99
C ARG A 63 -13.48 12.72 2.84
N ILE A 64 -13.84 13.83 2.20
CA ILE A 64 -14.11 15.10 2.88
C ILE A 64 -15.00 15.97 2.01
N TYR A 65 -15.86 16.76 2.65
CA TYR A 65 -16.68 17.76 1.94
C TYR A 65 -15.82 18.94 1.49
N LEU A 66 -16.14 19.54 0.35
CA LEU A 66 -15.37 20.63 -0.25
C LEU A 66 -15.11 21.80 0.74
N PRO A 67 -16.09 22.32 1.50
CA PRO A 67 -15.81 23.41 2.44
C PRO A 67 -14.79 23.04 3.53
N ALA A 68 -14.83 21.79 4.00
CA ALA A 68 -13.87 21.29 4.99
C ALA A 68 -12.47 21.09 4.38
N PHE A 69 -12.38 20.69 3.10
CA PHE A 69 -11.13 20.66 2.36
C PHE A 69 -10.51 22.06 2.23
N GLU A 70 -11.30 23.05 1.80
CA GLU A 70 -10.85 24.44 1.65
C GLU A 70 -10.36 25.02 2.99
N GLN A 71 -11.10 24.77 4.07
CA GLN A 71 -10.68 25.15 5.42
C GLN A 71 -9.36 24.48 5.81
N ARG A 72 -9.21 23.18 5.56
CA ARG A 72 -7.98 22.42 5.86
C ARG A 72 -6.78 23.01 5.13
N VAL A 73 -6.93 23.34 3.84
CA VAL A 73 -5.87 23.95 3.03
C VAL A 73 -5.49 25.32 3.59
N ARG A 74 -6.46 26.17 3.91
CA ARG A 74 -6.22 27.51 4.50
C ARG A 74 -5.48 27.43 5.84
N LEU A 75 -5.92 26.53 6.73
CA LEU A 75 -5.27 26.32 8.02
C LEU A 75 -3.84 25.79 7.86
N ARG A 76 -3.64 24.86 6.91
CA ARG A 76 -2.31 24.32 6.61
C ARG A 76 -1.37 25.41 6.08
N GLU A 77 -1.84 26.26 5.17
CA GLU A 77 -1.04 27.38 4.68
C GLU A 77 -0.64 28.33 5.80
N GLN A 78 -1.58 28.72 6.67
CA GLN A 78 -1.29 29.58 7.81
C GLN A 78 -0.25 28.94 8.74
N GLN A 79 -0.40 27.65 9.05
CA GLN A 79 0.57 26.90 9.83
C GLN A 79 1.96 26.98 9.19
N LEU A 80 2.08 26.63 7.90
CA LEU A 80 3.35 26.64 7.16
C LEU A 80 4.02 28.02 7.12
N ARG A 81 3.24 29.11 7.05
CA ARG A 81 3.75 30.49 7.10
C ARG A 81 4.29 30.88 8.48
N THR A 82 3.73 30.34 9.55
CA THR A 82 4.12 30.64 10.93
C THR A 82 5.19 29.71 11.50
N THR A 83 5.44 28.55 10.86
CA THR A 83 6.47 27.61 11.29
C THR A 83 7.87 28.24 11.16
N ALA A 84 8.62 28.23 12.26
CA ALA A 84 10.03 28.61 12.26
C ALA A 84 10.93 27.39 11.99
N THR A 85 11.97 27.58 11.19
CA THR A 85 13.10 26.63 11.12
C THR A 85 13.99 26.80 12.36
N ILE A 86 14.71 25.73 12.73
CA ILE A 86 15.67 25.76 13.85
C ILE A 86 16.81 26.72 13.54
N ASN A 87 17.34 26.67 12.31
CA ASN A 87 18.32 27.63 11.83
C ASN A 87 17.62 28.82 11.14
N PRO A 88 17.81 30.06 11.59
CA PRO A 88 17.20 31.24 10.97
C PRO A 88 17.59 31.44 9.50
N GLU A 89 18.76 30.98 9.05
CA GLU A 89 19.18 31.09 7.64
C GLU A 89 18.33 30.24 6.68
N ASP A 90 17.65 29.22 7.21
CA ASP A 90 16.79 28.30 6.46
C ASP A 90 15.35 28.83 6.32
N MET A 91 15.01 29.97 6.94
CA MET A 91 13.70 30.63 6.79
C MET A 91 13.50 31.24 5.38
N PRO A 92 12.25 31.42 4.92
CA PRO A 92 10.99 30.96 5.53
C PRO A 92 10.76 29.45 5.36
N TYR A 93 9.96 28.83 6.23
CA TYR A 93 9.60 27.41 6.11
C TYR A 93 8.74 27.12 4.87
N LEU A 94 7.70 27.92 4.62
CA LEU A 94 6.99 27.94 3.34
C LEU A 94 7.80 28.75 2.32
N LYS A 95 8.34 28.09 1.30
CA LYS A 95 9.15 28.72 0.25
C LYS A 95 8.30 29.31 -0.86
N LYS A 96 7.29 28.56 -1.32
CA LYS A 96 6.45 28.99 -2.43
C LYS A 96 5.11 28.25 -2.46
N THR A 97 4.13 28.86 -3.12
CA THR A 97 2.83 28.26 -3.43
C THR A 97 2.66 28.20 -4.94
N TYR A 98 2.11 27.11 -5.45
CA TYR A 98 1.77 26.96 -6.87
C TYR A 98 0.30 26.58 -7.03
N PRO A 99 -0.42 27.20 -7.99
CA PRO A 99 -1.73 26.69 -8.37
C PRO A 99 -1.57 25.31 -9.03
N LEU A 100 -2.62 24.50 -8.95
CA LEU A 100 -2.69 23.27 -9.76
C LEU A 100 -2.96 23.61 -11.23
N PRO A 101 -2.66 22.67 -12.17
CA PRO A 101 -3.09 22.77 -13.55
C PRO A 101 -4.56 23.15 -13.73
N LEU A 102 -4.88 23.82 -14.83
CA LEU A 102 -6.23 24.32 -15.13
C LEU A 102 -7.27 23.19 -15.04
N GLY A 103 -8.35 23.43 -14.30
CA GLY A 103 -9.44 22.46 -14.10
C GLY A 103 -9.29 21.59 -12.85
N LEU A 104 -8.15 21.64 -12.16
CA LEU A 104 -7.97 20.97 -10.86
C LEU A 104 -8.21 21.94 -9.69
N THR A 105 -8.84 21.43 -8.64
CA THR A 105 -9.10 22.20 -7.41
C THR A 105 -8.06 21.85 -6.35
N GLY A 106 -7.25 22.81 -5.93
CA GLY A 106 -6.23 22.57 -4.92
C GLY A 106 -5.02 23.50 -5.00
N ILE A 107 -3.94 23.13 -4.33
CA ILE A 107 -2.71 23.93 -4.22
C ILE A 107 -1.49 23.03 -3.99
N ILE A 108 -0.31 23.51 -4.39
CA ILE A 108 0.99 22.93 -4.03
C ILE A 108 1.71 23.90 -3.10
N PHE A 109 2.14 23.40 -1.95
CA PHE A 109 3.05 24.09 -1.05
C PHE A 109 4.46 23.55 -1.24
N GLU A 110 5.39 24.41 -1.65
CA GLU A 110 6.82 24.12 -1.53
C GLU A 110 7.29 24.57 -0.15
N ARG A 111 7.71 23.61 0.66
CA ARG A 111 8.17 23.85 2.03
C ARG A 111 9.48 23.14 2.30
N VAL A 112 10.21 23.58 3.32
CA VAL A 112 11.33 22.80 3.88
C VAL A 112 10.79 21.46 4.40
N GLU A 113 11.58 20.40 4.26
CA GLU A 113 11.22 19.04 4.65
C GLU A 113 10.79 18.96 6.13
N SER A 114 11.59 19.51 7.03
CA SER A 114 11.29 19.65 8.46
C SER A 114 11.90 20.93 9.04
N PRO A 115 11.48 21.39 10.24
CA PRO A 115 12.09 22.55 10.87
C PRO A 115 13.60 22.43 11.12
N GLY A 116 14.12 21.21 11.29
CA GLY A 116 15.53 20.95 11.61
C GLY A 116 16.43 20.61 10.41
N THR A 117 15.86 20.51 9.21
CA THR A 117 16.61 20.24 7.98
C THR A 117 17.01 21.54 7.29
N HIS A 118 18.14 21.52 6.59
CA HIS A 118 18.54 22.63 5.71
C HIS A 118 17.48 22.91 4.66
N ASP A 119 17.32 24.18 4.29
CA ASP A 119 16.30 24.60 3.33
C ASP A 119 16.57 24.16 1.89
N ALA A 120 17.70 23.51 1.64
CA ALA A 120 17.97 22.79 0.41
C ALA A 120 17.04 21.57 0.26
N PHE A 121 16.63 20.91 1.35
CA PHE A 121 15.77 19.72 1.30
C PHE A 121 14.31 20.13 1.48
N ARG A 122 13.48 19.84 0.49
CA ARG A 122 12.14 20.40 0.34
C ARG A 122 11.12 19.34 -0.04
N VAL A 123 9.86 19.68 0.19
CA VAL A 123 8.70 18.87 -0.18
C VAL A 123 7.77 19.73 -1.02
N LEU A 124 7.31 19.18 -2.15
CA LEU A 124 6.11 19.63 -2.84
C LEU A 124 4.90 18.97 -2.16
N GLU A 125 4.31 19.65 -1.18
CA GLU A 125 3.11 19.19 -0.47
C GLU A 125 1.87 19.65 -1.24
N THR A 126 1.29 18.73 -2.02
CA THR A 126 0.12 18.98 -2.85
C THR A 126 -1.15 18.57 -2.14
N HIS A 127 -2.17 19.42 -2.22
CA HIS A 127 -3.54 19.13 -1.80
C HIS A 127 -4.45 19.26 -3.01
N LEU A 128 -5.03 18.16 -3.46
CA LEU A 128 -5.97 18.06 -4.58
C LEU A 128 -7.35 17.63 -4.06
N TYR A 129 -8.41 18.25 -4.57
CA TYR A 129 -9.79 17.82 -4.35
C TYR A 129 -10.39 17.28 -5.64
N SER A 130 -10.94 16.07 -5.57
CA SER A 130 -11.56 15.41 -6.71
C SER A 130 -12.68 14.49 -6.24
N ASN A 131 -13.89 14.66 -6.77
CA ASN A 131 -15.04 13.76 -6.54
C ASN A 131 -15.32 13.42 -5.06
N GLY A 132 -15.28 14.40 -4.15
CA GLY A 132 -15.53 14.16 -2.72
C GLY A 132 -14.33 13.60 -1.94
N VAL A 133 -13.17 13.51 -2.59
CA VAL A 133 -11.94 12.96 -2.02
C VAL A 133 -10.87 14.04 -2.02
N ALA A 134 -10.22 14.21 -0.87
CA ALA A 134 -9.00 14.96 -0.80
C ALA A 134 -7.79 14.04 -0.87
N ILE A 135 -6.92 14.37 -1.81
CA ILE A 135 -5.71 13.63 -2.17
C ILE A 135 -4.54 14.52 -1.79
N LYS A 136 -3.71 14.05 -0.85
CA LYS A 136 -2.46 14.70 -0.48
C LYS A 136 -1.31 13.92 -1.09
N ILE A 137 -0.45 14.62 -1.82
CA ILE A 137 0.75 14.06 -2.46
C ILE A 137 1.96 14.80 -1.88
N GLU A 138 2.95 14.06 -1.38
CA GLU A 138 4.21 14.62 -0.91
C GLU A 138 5.34 14.07 -1.78
N THR A 139 6.05 14.97 -2.47
CA THR A 139 7.20 14.65 -3.31
C THR A 139 8.42 15.39 -2.78
N GLU A 140 9.42 14.64 -2.32
CA GLU A 140 10.68 15.19 -1.83
C GLU A 140 11.61 15.59 -2.98
N PHE A 141 12.33 16.69 -2.80
CA PHE A 141 13.30 17.18 -3.75
C PHE A 141 14.39 18.02 -3.07
N THR A 142 15.52 18.18 -3.76
CA THR A 142 16.61 19.05 -3.31
C THR A 142 16.68 20.28 -4.22
N ASN A 143 16.82 21.45 -3.60
CA ASN A 143 17.17 22.71 -4.25
C ASN A 143 18.32 23.37 -3.50
N ALA A 144 19.53 22.89 -3.75
CA ALA A 144 20.75 23.42 -3.14
C ALA A 144 21.36 24.60 -3.93
N MET A 145 20.57 25.40 -4.65
CA MET A 145 21.12 26.45 -5.54
C MET A 145 21.64 27.70 -4.83
N ALA A 146 21.27 27.92 -3.57
CA ALA A 146 21.75 29.08 -2.80
C ALA A 146 23.28 29.07 -2.62
N ASP A 147 23.90 30.25 -2.59
CA ASP A 147 25.36 30.40 -2.51
C ASP A 147 25.97 29.75 -1.25
N ARG A 148 25.25 29.76 -0.13
CA ARG A 148 25.65 29.08 1.12
C ARG A 148 25.96 27.59 0.95
N TYR A 149 25.42 26.94 -0.09
CA TYR A 149 25.66 25.54 -0.39
C TYR A 149 26.79 25.30 -1.38
N GLU A 150 27.49 26.32 -1.88
CA GLU A 150 28.54 26.15 -2.90
C GLU A 150 29.61 25.13 -2.50
N ASN A 151 30.13 25.23 -1.28
CA ASN A 151 31.11 24.27 -0.77
C ASN A 151 30.52 22.86 -0.64
N LYS A 152 29.25 22.73 -0.24
CA LYS A 152 28.54 21.45 -0.13
C LYS A 152 28.25 20.82 -1.50
N ARG A 153 27.96 21.61 -2.52
CA ARG A 153 27.83 21.15 -3.91
C ARG A 153 29.16 20.57 -4.42
N LYS A 154 30.29 21.17 -4.03
CA LYS A 154 31.64 20.67 -4.38
C LYS A 154 32.00 19.39 -3.61
N SER A 155 31.74 19.34 -2.31
CA SER A 155 32.16 18.21 -1.46
C SER A 155 31.21 17.01 -1.51
N THR A 156 29.91 17.25 -1.75
CA THR A 156 28.84 16.25 -1.72
C THR A 156 27.84 16.47 -2.86
N PRO A 157 28.30 16.40 -4.13
CA PRO A 157 27.51 16.77 -5.30
C PRO A 157 26.28 15.89 -5.52
N SER A 158 26.24 14.65 -5.03
CA SER A 158 25.06 13.77 -5.15
C SER A 158 23.92 14.14 -4.20
N VAL A 159 24.22 14.84 -3.10
CA VAL A 159 23.24 15.22 -2.08
C VAL A 159 22.75 16.65 -2.32
N TYR A 160 23.67 17.59 -2.54
CA TYR A 160 23.37 18.99 -2.77
C TYR A 160 23.18 19.26 -4.26
N VAL A 161 22.13 18.67 -4.82
CA VAL A 161 21.70 18.82 -6.22
C VAL A 161 20.53 19.79 -6.35
N ASN A 162 20.13 20.07 -7.59
CA ASN A 162 18.82 20.67 -7.88
C ASN A 162 17.96 19.69 -8.69
N THR A 163 17.05 18.99 -8.01
CA THR A 163 16.07 18.07 -8.61
C THR A 163 14.69 18.70 -8.74
N ALA A 164 14.52 19.98 -8.39
CA ALA A 164 13.22 20.65 -8.40
C ALA A 164 12.48 20.60 -9.75
N PRO A 165 13.14 20.85 -10.92
CA PRO A 165 12.44 20.83 -12.21
C PRO A 165 11.91 19.44 -12.58
N GLU A 166 12.71 18.39 -12.34
CA GLU A 166 12.35 16.99 -12.61
C GLU A 166 11.17 16.57 -11.72
N ARG A 167 11.28 16.79 -10.42
CA ARG A 167 10.23 16.43 -9.44
C ARG A 167 8.93 17.18 -9.67
N MET A 168 8.99 18.45 -10.08
CA MET A 168 7.80 19.19 -10.47
C MET A 168 7.16 18.57 -11.73
N SER A 169 7.95 18.21 -12.74
CA SER A 169 7.43 17.57 -13.95
C SER A 169 6.75 16.23 -13.66
N GLU A 170 7.35 15.40 -12.81
CA GLU A 170 6.78 14.12 -12.37
C GLU A 170 5.45 14.33 -11.62
N LEU A 171 5.41 15.31 -10.71
CA LEU A 171 4.21 15.65 -9.96
C LEU A 171 3.07 16.13 -10.87
N ILE A 172 3.37 16.98 -11.87
CA ILE A 172 2.35 17.45 -12.83
C ILE A 172 1.81 16.31 -13.69
N ASP A 173 2.66 15.37 -14.13
CA ASP A 173 2.23 14.16 -14.84
C ASP A 173 1.28 13.32 -13.97
N LEU A 174 1.62 13.09 -12.71
CA LEU A 174 0.76 12.38 -11.74
C LEU A 174 -0.58 13.10 -11.51
N LEU A 175 -0.56 14.42 -11.32
CA LEU A 175 -1.76 15.23 -11.10
C LEU A 175 -2.74 15.19 -12.28
N SER A 176 -2.23 15.01 -13.50
CA SER A 176 -3.08 14.89 -14.69
C SER A 176 -3.85 13.56 -14.77
N ARG A 177 -3.44 12.55 -13.99
CA ARG A 177 -3.95 11.16 -14.07
C ARG A 177 -4.67 10.68 -12.81
N VAL A 178 -4.38 11.29 -11.66
CA VAL A 178 -4.99 10.93 -10.38
C VAL A 178 -6.36 11.58 -10.19
N GLN A 179 -7.36 10.76 -9.86
CA GLN A 179 -8.73 11.21 -9.63
C GLN A 179 -9.34 10.50 -8.43
N GLY A 180 -10.17 11.22 -7.65
CA GLY A 180 -11.00 10.60 -6.63
C GLY A 180 -12.06 9.70 -7.26
N ARG A 181 -12.36 8.55 -6.64
CA ARG A 181 -13.39 7.60 -7.08
C ARG A 181 -14.46 7.39 -6.03
N ALA A 182 -15.64 6.93 -6.46
CA ALA A 182 -16.69 6.56 -5.54
C ALA A 182 -16.27 5.38 -4.67
N GLU A 183 -16.94 5.20 -3.53
CA GLU A 183 -16.63 4.10 -2.64
C GLU A 183 -16.92 2.78 -3.36
N TYR A 184 -15.94 1.88 -3.38
CA TYR A 184 -16.06 0.57 -4.01
C TYR A 184 -16.25 0.56 -5.54
N GLU A 185 -16.13 1.72 -6.19
CA GLU A 185 -16.08 1.78 -7.65
C GLU A 185 -14.89 0.97 -8.17
N VAL A 186 -15.13 0.13 -9.17
CA VAL A 186 -14.08 -0.65 -9.85
C VAL A 186 -13.87 -0.05 -11.24
N PRO A 187 -12.79 0.73 -11.44
CA PRO A 187 -12.45 1.28 -12.75
C PRO A 187 -12.23 0.18 -13.78
N THR A 188 -12.70 0.38 -15.00
CA THR A 188 -12.57 -0.57 -16.12
C THR A 188 -11.52 -0.14 -17.15
N THR A 189 -10.78 0.93 -16.86
CA THR A 189 -9.70 1.45 -17.70
C THR A 189 -8.34 1.12 -17.11
N ALA A 190 -7.28 1.18 -17.93
CA ALA A 190 -5.92 0.90 -17.49
C ALA A 190 -5.47 1.89 -16.41
N GLY A 191 -4.87 1.36 -15.34
CA GLY A 191 -4.34 2.18 -14.24
C GLY A 191 -4.38 1.47 -12.89
N THR A 192 -3.98 2.19 -11.84
CA THR A 192 -3.79 1.63 -10.50
C THR A 192 -4.86 2.15 -9.54
N CYS A 193 -5.50 1.22 -8.81
CA CYS A 193 -6.44 1.56 -7.75
C CYS A 193 -5.69 1.81 -6.45
N ILE A 194 -5.89 2.99 -5.88
CA ILE A 194 -5.43 3.32 -4.52
C ILE A 194 -6.67 3.54 -3.63
N PRO A 195 -6.53 3.65 -2.30
CA PRO A 195 -7.67 3.96 -1.44
C PRO A 195 -8.35 5.25 -1.91
N ASN A 196 -9.68 5.23 -2.10
CA ASN A 196 -10.52 6.35 -2.54
C ASN A 196 -10.15 7.04 -3.88
N ALA A 197 -9.12 6.61 -4.59
CA ALA A 197 -8.70 7.24 -5.84
C ALA A 197 -8.26 6.20 -6.88
N PHE A 198 -8.05 6.67 -8.09
CA PHE A 198 -7.57 5.91 -9.23
C PHE A 198 -6.54 6.76 -9.98
N ILE A 199 -5.50 6.11 -10.49
CA ILE A 199 -4.47 6.76 -11.29
C ILE A 199 -4.44 6.07 -12.65
N SER A 200 -4.74 6.82 -13.70
CA SER A 200 -4.67 6.30 -15.07
C SER A 200 -3.24 5.91 -15.43
N ASP A 201 -3.09 4.83 -16.18
CA ASP A 201 -1.78 4.27 -16.52
C ASP A 201 -0.98 5.21 -17.43
N ASN A 202 0.34 5.24 -17.24
CA ASN A 202 1.29 5.86 -18.16
C ASN A 202 2.35 4.87 -18.67
N GLY A 203 2.29 3.60 -18.24
CA GLY A 203 3.18 2.53 -18.67
C GLY A 203 4.62 2.63 -18.17
N LYS A 204 4.93 3.54 -17.23
CA LYS A 204 6.30 3.77 -16.74
C LYS A 204 6.42 3.97 -15.23
N ASP A 205 5.34 4.35 -14.54
CA ASP A 205 5.40 4.61 -13.10
C ASP A 205 5.80 3.36 -12.31
N LYS A 206 6.66 3.56 -11.31
CA LYS A 206 6.85 2.59 -10.23
C LYS A 206 5.68 2.72 -9.27
N GLU A 207 4.94 1.65 -9.06
CA GLU A 207 3.79 1.61 -8.17
C GLU A 207 4.13 0.71 -7.00
N GLU A 208 3.89 1.17 -5.77
CA GLU A 208 4.03 0.39 -4.54
C GLU A 208 2.85 0.73 -3.62
N ILE A 209 2.09 -0.28 -3.24
CA ILE A 209 0.87 -0.13 -2.45
C ILE A 209 0.90 -1.19 -1.36
N ASP A 210 0.92 -0.76 -0.11
CA ASP A 210 0.87 -1.61 1.09
C ASP A 210 -0.33 -1.23 1.93
N LEU A 211 -1.33 -2.09 2.01
CA LEU A 211 -2.56 -1.83 2.75
C LEU A 211 -2.73 -2.86 3.86
N LEU A 212 -2.95 -2.36 5.08
CA LEU A 212 -3.37 -3.19 6.20
C LEU A 212 -4.89 -3.07 6.37
N PHE A 213 -5.59 -4.18 6.37
CA PHE A 213 -7.02 -4.26 6.66
C PHE A 213 -7.24 -4.85 8.05
N ARG A 214 -8.06 -4.17 8.85
CA ARG A 214 -8.46 -4.64 10.19
C ARG A 214 -9.97 -4.81 10.26
N SER A 215 -10.40 -5.89 10.92
CA SER A 215 -11.81 -6.15 11.19
C SER A 215 -12.31 -5.36 12.39
N GLU A 216 -13.52 -4.85 12.31
CA GLU A 216 -14.27 -4.30 13.46
C GLU A 216 -14.86 -5.39 14.38
N ASN A 217 -14.97 -6.64 13.90
CA ASN A 217 -15.70 -7.72 14.58
C ASN A 217 -14.90 -8.45 15.70
N ASN A 218 -13.86 -7.84 16.25
CA ASN A 218 -12.97 -8.46 17.26
C ASN A 218 -12.44 -9.85 16.86
N SER A 219 -12.37 -10.16 15.56
CA SER A 219 -11.84 -11.44 15.08
C SER A 219 -10.37 -11.62 15.41
N GLN A 220 -9.68 -10.52 15.71
CA GLN A 220 -8.24 -10.45 15.86
C GLN A 220 -7.47 -10.91 14.63
N LEU A 221 -8.14 -11.00 13.47
CA LEU A 221 -7.53 -11.34 12.18
C LEU A 221 -7.41 -10.08 11.33
N ARG A 222 -6.23 -9.88 10.74
CA ARG A 222 -5.87 -8.74 9.89
C ARG A 222 -5.40 -9.27 8.54
N PHE A 223 -5.60 -8.48 7.49
CA PHE A 223 -5.05 -8.78 6.17
C PHE A 223 -4.03 -7.73 5.75
N GLY A 224 -2.82 -8.17 5.41
CA GLY A 224 -1.89 -7.37 4.63
C GLY A 224 -2.16 -7.58 3.15
N VAL A 225 -2.23 -6.52 2.36
CA VAL A 225 -2.24 -6.61 0.90
C VAL A 225 -1.16 -5.69 0.37
N SER A 226 -0.15 -6.27 -0.28
CA SER A 226 0.89 -5.50 -0.95
C SER A 226 0.91 -5.77 -2.44
N THR A 227 1.24 -4.75 -3.21
CA THR A 227 1.50 -4.89 -4.65
C THR A 227 2.50 -3.86 -5.11
N ASP A 228 3.45 -4.31 -5.91
CA ASP A 228 4.40 -3.45 -6.59
C ASP A 228 4.66 -3.93 -8.02
N ASN A 229 5.15 -3.05 -8.87
CA ASN A 229 5.36 -3.36 -10.30
C ASN A 229 6.83 -3.33 -10.74
N PHE A 230 7.78 -3.43 -9.80
CA PHE A 230 9.21 -3.30 -10.09
C PHE A 230 10.10 -4.33 -9.39
N THR A 231 9.62 -4.94 -8.31
CA THR A 231 10.30 -6.02 -7.60
C THR A 231 10.30 -7.27 -8.45
N LYS A 232 11.47 -7.92 -8.54
CA LYS A 232 11.64 -9.20 -9.20
C LYS A 232 12.58 -10.05 -8.39
N GLU A 233 11.99 -10.92 -7.58
CA GLU A 233 12.75 -11.79 -6.70
C GLU A 233 13.48 -12.88 -7.49
N LYS A 234 14.65 -13.25 -6.97
CA LYS A 234 15.44 -14.35 -7.54
C LYS A 234 14.76 -15.69 -7.29
N ASP A 235 14.29 -15.88 -6.06
CA ASP A 235 13.73 -17.13 -5.57
C ASP A 235 12.25 -16.90 -5.19
N SER A 236 11.39 -17.83 -5.57
CA SER A 236 9.97 -17.86 -5.20
C SER A 236 9.76 -18.21 -3.72
N LEU A 237 8.57 -17.93 -3.20
CA LEU A 237 8.12 -18.27 -1.86
C LEU A 237 8.40 -19.74 -1.50
N LEU A 238 8.09 -20.68 -2.39
CA LEU A 238 8.32 -22.10 -2.15
C LEU A 238 9.81 -22.47 -2.22
N GLU A 239 10.58 -21.86 -3.13
CA GLU A 239 12.04 -22.08 -3.22
C GLU A 239 12.76 -21.62 -1.94
N ARG A 240 12.29 -20.54 -1.29
CA ARG A 240 12.83 -20.08 0.00
C ARG A 240 12.16 -20.69 1.23
N SER A 241 11.09 -21.48 1.05
CA SER A 241 10.27 -22.00 2.16
C SER A 241 11.05 -22.87 3.14
N ASP A 242 12.12 -23.53 2.71
CA ASP A 242 12.95 -24.36 3.60
C ASP A 242 13.74 -23.53 4.61
N ASN A 243 14.15 -22.31 4.25
CA ASN A 243 14.79 -21.39 5.19
C ASN A 243 13.76 -20.78 6.15
N ILE A 244 12.57 -20.44 5.63
CA ILE A 244 11.43 -19.98 6.46
C ILE A 244 11.06 -21.07 7.47
N TRP A 245 11.03 -22.33 7.04
CA TRP A 245 10.73 -23.47 7.90
C TRP A 245 11.72 -23.64 9.05
N LYS A 246 13.02 -23.55 8.77
CA LYS A 246 14.06 -23.64 9.81
C LYS A 246 13.88 -22.56 10.87
N ASN A 247 13.54 -21.34 10.45
CA ASN A 247 13.27 -20.22 11.37
C ASN A 247 12.00 -20.48 12.18
N LEU A 248 10.91 -20.96 11.55
CA LEU A 248 9.67 -21.29 12.24
C LEU A 248 9.87 -22.37 13.32
N LEU A 249 10.58 -23.45 13.01
CA LEU A 249 10.90 -24.52 13.96
C LEU A 249 11.65 -24.00 15.19
N SER A 250 12.56 -23.04 15.02
CA SER A 250 13.28 -22.41 16.15
C SER A 250 12.38 -21.60 17.09
N SER A 251 11.13 -21.35 16.69
CA SER A 251 10.11 -20.59 17.43
C SER A 251 8.88 -21.42 17.84
N ASN A 252 8.96 -22.75 17.83
CA ASN A 252 7.81 -23.66 18.02
C ASN A 252 6.68 -23.43 17.01
N GLY A 253 7.03 -23.11 15.76
CA GLY A 253 6.10 -22.96 14.64
C GLY A 253 5.99 -24.23 13.78
N ASP A 254 4.83 -24.39 13.16
CA ASP A 254 4.44 -25.49 12.28
C ASP A 254 3.95 -24.96 10.92
N ILE A 255 4.25 -25.66 9.84
CA ILE A 255 3.65 -25.40 8.53
C ILE A 255 2.36 -26.20 8.43
N LEU A 256 1.26 -25.49 8.24
CA LEU A 256 -0.05 -26.08 8.04
C LEU A 256 -0.24 -26.54 6.59
N ARG A 257 0.22 -25.73 5.64
CA ARG A 257 0.08 -25.98 4.19
C ARG A 257 1.09 -25.15 3.42
N LYS A 258 1.65 -25.69 2.33
CA LYS A 258 2.43 -24.90 1.36
C LYS A 258 2.28 -25.50 -0.03
N GLY A 259 2.17 -24.66 -1.05
CA GLY A 259 2.07 -25.19 -2.41
C GLY A 259 1.71 -24.14 -3.46
N ALA A 260 1.78 -24.58 -4.71
CA ALA A 260 1.34 -23.78 -5.85
C ALA A 260 -0.18 -23.92 -6.03
N ARG A 261 -0.87 -22.81 -6.29
CA ARG A 261 -2.30 -22.75 -6.59
C ARG A 261 -2.54 -21.96 -7.87
N LYS A 262 -3.54 -22.37 -8.64
CA LYS A 262 -4.05 -21.60 -9.77
C LYS A 262 -5.36 -20.92 -9.39
N ILE A 263 -5.35 -19.59 -9.27
CA ILE A 263 -6.49 -18.81 -8.81
C ILE A 263 -6.87 -17.81 -9.89
N ASN A 264 -8.07 -17.92 -10.46
CA ASN A 264 -8.59 -16.99 -11.49
C ASN A 264 -7.58 -16.67 -12.60
N LYS A 265 -6.89 -17.71 -13.11
CA LYS A 265 -5.82 -17.68 -14.13
C LYS A 265 -4.44 -17.19 -13.66
N LEU A 266 -4.31 -16.75 -12.41
CA LEU A 266 -3.02 -16.41 -11.80
C LEU A 266 -2.34 -17.68 -11.30
N ASP A 267 -1.04 -17.79 -11.59
CA ASP A 267 -0.17 -18.76 -10.95
C ASP A 267 0.31 -18.14 -9.63
N THR A 268 0.01 -18.82 -8.52
CA THR A 268 0.22 -18.33 -7.16
C THR A 268 0.95 -19.38 -6.34
N GLU A 269 1.68 -18.94 -5.33
CA GLU A 269 2.27 -19.80 -4.31
C GLU A 269 1.77 -19.36 -2.94
N GLU A 270 1.52 -20.31 -2.06
CA GLU A 270 1.11 -20.03 -0.68
C GLU A 270 1.93 -20.82 0.35
N LEU A 271 1.99 -20.25 1.55
CA LEU A 271 2.58 -20.84 2.74
C LEU A 271 1.72 -20.41 3.95
N LEU A 272 1.17 -21.38 4.66
CA LEU A 272 0.38 -21.17 5.86
C LEU A 272 1.19 -21.70 7.04
N ALA A 273 1.64 -20.81 7.91
CA ALA A 273 2.34 -21.16 9.13
C ALA A 273 1.48 -20.85 10.37
N ALA A 274 1.64 -21.66 11.40
CA ALA A 274 1.13 -21.42 12.74
C ALA A 274 2.26 -21.53 13.75
N GLY A 275 2.11 -20.94 14.92
CA GLY A 275 3.11 -21.01 15.98
C GLY A 275 2.65 -20.25 17.21
N LYS A 276 3.61 -19.65 17.92
CA LYS A 276 3.34 -18.80 19.08
C LYS A 276 4.11 -17.50 19.01
N TYR A 277 3.56 -16.45 19.62
CA TYR A 277 4.32 -15.22 19.89
C TYR A 277 5.31 -15.46 21.02
N SER A 278 6.54 -14.98 20.86
CA SER A 278 7.60 -15.14 21.86
C SER A 278 7.35 -14.36 23.15
N SER A 279 6.52 -13.33 23.11
CA SER A 279 6.24 -12.43 24.23
C SER A 279 5.24 -13.00 25.25
N ASN A 280 4.28 -13.80 24.79
CA ASN A 280 3.13 -14.19 25.60
C ASN A 280 2.58 -15.60 25.31
N ASP A 281 3.24 -16.38 24.46
CA ASP A 281 2.84 -17.74 24.04
C ASP A 281 1.46 -17.84 23.36
N ASN A 282 0.83 -16.72 23.00
CA ASN A 282 -0.42 -16.72 22.25
C ASN A 282 -0.21 -17.33 20.87
N LYS A 283 -1.24 -18.02 20.36
CA LYS A 283 -1.19 -18.60 19.02
C LYS A 283 -0.95 -17.51 17.97
N ARG A 284 -0.03 -17.79 17.06
CA ARG A 284 0.28 -16.96 15.89
C ARG A 284 -0.10 -17.72 14.63
N TYR A 285 -0.70 -17.02 13.68
CA TYR A 285 -0.96 -17.44 12.32
C TYR A 285 -0.30 -16.44 11.38
N ASP A 286 0.39 -16.96 10.38
CA ASP A 286 1.13 -16.20 9.38
C ASP A 286 0.94 -16.89 8.04
N PHE A 287 -0.08 -16.46 7.31
CA PHE A 287 -0.44 -17.06 6.03
C PHE A 287 -0.12 -16.06 4.93
N ILE A 288 0.54 -16.53 3.88
CA ILE A 288 0.94 -15.70 2.76
C ILE A 288 0.58 -16.38 1.43
N LEU A 289 0.12 -15.59 0.47
CA LEU A 289 -0.08 -15.98 -0.93
C LEU A 289 0.51 -14.91 -1.83
N ILE A 290 1.37 -15.31 -2.76
CA ILE A 290 2.07 -14.41 -3.68
C ILE A 290 1.82 -14.83 -5.12
N THR A 291 1.70 -13.86 -6.02
CA THR A 291 1.75 -14.07 -7.47
C THR A 291 2.79 -13.15 -8.13
N ASN A 292 3.30 -13.58 -9.29
CA ASN A 292 4.27 -12.88 -10.13
C ASN A 292 5.64 -12.56 -9.52
N GLU A 293 5.96 -13.09 -8.34
CA GLU A 293 7.20 -12.81 -7.60
C GLU A 293 8.50 -12.84 -8.44
N LYS A 294 8.70 -13.87 -9.26
CA LYS A 294 9.90 -14.03 -10.11
C LYS A 294 9.81 -13.30 -11.45
N VAL A 295 8.63 -12.80 -11.81
CA VAL A 295 8.32 -12.20 -13.12
C VAL A 295 7.76 -10.79 -12.98
N GLY A 296 7.94 -10.18 -11.80
CA GLY A 296 7.40 -8.88 -11.45
C GLY A 296 7.80 -7.80 -12.45
N GLY A 297 6.87 -6.89 -12.70
CA GLY A 297 7.02 -5.82 -13.67
C GLY A 297 5.70 -5.11 -13.95
N ILE A 298 5.72 -4.05 -14.76
CA ILE A 298 4.56 -3.21 -15.09
C ILE A 298 3.35 -4.03 -15.58
N LYS A 299 3.57 -5.07 -16.41
CA LYS A 299 2.50 -5.93 -16.95
C LYS A 299 2.11 -7.10 -16.03
N LYS A 300 2.93 -7.39 -15.03
CA LYS A 300 2.72 -8.49 -14.08
C LYS A 300 3.14 -8.03 -12.68
N PRO A 301 2.46 -7.05 -12.07
CA PRO A 301 2.85 -6.56 -10.75
C PRO A 301 2.83 -7.72 -9.76
N VAL A 302 3.78 -7.74 -8.84
CA VAL A 302 3.74 -8.64 -7.70
C VAL A 302 2.51 -8.32 -6.88
N PHE A 303 1.85 -9.35 -6.35
CA PHE A 303 0.77 -9.17 -5.39
C PHE A 303 0.97 -10.18 -4.26
N SER A 304 0.98 -9.69 -3.03
CA SER A 304 0.99 -10.48 -1.81
C SER A 304 -0.30 -10.25 -1.03
N LEU A 305 -0.89 -11.34 -0.57
CA LEU A 305 -1.96 -11.34 0.43
C LEU A 305 -1.40 -12.03 1.67
N GLU A 306 -1.56 -11.39 2.82
CA GLU A 306 -1.13 -11.92 4.11
C GLU A 306 -2.30 -11.96 5.08
N LEU A 307 -2.41 -13.01 5.89
CA LEU A 307 -3.29 -13.07 7.06
C LEU A 307 -2.43 -13.23 8.31
N LEU A 308 -2.62 -12.30 9.24
CA LEU A 308 -1.96 -12.26 10.54
C LEU A 308 -3.02 -12.14 11.64
N ASN A 309 -2.71 -12.59 12.85
CA ASN A 309 -3.54 -12.30 14.02
C ASN A 309 -2.90 -11.29 14.99
N ASP A 310 -3.71 -10.75 15.89
CA ASP A 310 -3.23 -9.88 16.96
C ASP A 310 -2.36 -10.67 17.95
N GLU A 311 -1.26 -10.06 18.38
CA GLU A 311 -0.30 -10.65 19.31
C GLU A 311 -0.86 -10.71 20.73
N LEU A 312 -1.53 -9.65 21.18
CA LEU A 312 -1.95 -9.50 22.56
C LEU A 312 -3.29 -10.20 22.83
N THR A 313 -4.19 -10.16 21.86
CA THR A 313 -5.52 -10.76 21.96
C THR A 313 -5.65 -11.91 20.95
N PRO A 314 -5.65 -13.18 21.40
CA PRO A 314 -5.81 -14.31 20.49
C PRO A 314 -7.10 -14.25 19.70
N SER A 315 -7.06 -14.75 18.47
CA SER A 315 -8.28 -15.00 17.69
C SER A 315 -9.19 -15.98 18.43
N PRO A 316 -10.50 -15.71 18.53
CA PRO A 316 -11.46 -16.63 19.13
C PRO A 316 -11.77 -17.83 18.22
N TYR A 317 -11.22 -17.84 17.00
CA TYR A 317 -11.47 -18.87 15.99
C TYR A 317 -10.43 -20.00 16.03
N SER A 318 -10.88 -21.20 15.70
CA SER A 318 -10.04 -22.39 15.57
C SER A 318 -9.12 -22.29 14.35
N GLN A 319 -8.04 -23.08 14.34
CA GLN A 319 -7.15 -23.17 13.18
C GLN A 319 -7.91 -23.56 11.91
N ASN A 320 -8.86 -24.51 12.00
CA ASN A 320 -9.63 -24.94 10.84
C ASN A 320 -10.53 -23.81 10.32
N GLU A 321 -11.15 -23.03 11.21
CA GLU A 321 -11.96 -21.86 10.83
C GLU A 321 -11.10 -20.81 10.11
N ILE A 322 -9.91 -20.51 10.62
CA ILE A 322 -9.00 -19.51 10.04
C ILE A 322 -8.48 -19.97 8.67
N VAL A 323 -8.13 -21.26 8.51
CA VAL A 323 -7.72 -21.82 7.21
C VAL A 323 -8.86 -21.76 6.18
N ASN A 324 -10.10 -22.05 6.57
CA ASN A 324 -11.25 -21.92 5.64
C ASN A 324 -11.55 -20.46 5.29
N PHE A 325 -11.41 -19.56 6.26
CA PHE A 325 -11.57 -18.13 6.02
C PHE A 325 -10.53 -17.61 5.02
N TRP A 326 -9.26 -18.02 5.20
CA TRP A 326 -8.19 -17.79 4.24
C TRP A 326 -8.50 -18.34 2.86
N ASP A 327 -8.96 -19.59 2.76
CA ASP A 327 -9.27 -20.23 1.48
C ASP A 327 -10.37 -19.49 0.73
N ALA A 328 -11.42 -19.09 1.43
CA ALA A 328 -12.53 -18.35 0.86
C ALA A 328 -12.11 -16.97 0.34
N ILE A 329 -11.24 -16.24 1.06
CA ILE A 329 -10.74 -14.93 0.63
C ILE A 329 -9.73 -15.07 -0.51
N SER A 330 -8.67 -15.86 -0.31
CA SER A 330 -7.56 -16.00 -1.27
C SER A 330 -8.05 -16.44 -2.65
N GLN A 331 -9.07 -17.31 -2.72
CA GLN A 331 -9.65 -17.79 -3.97
C GLN A 331 -10.35 -16.69 -4.80
N THR A 332 -10.63 -15.52 -4.21
CA THR A 332 -11.26 -14.38 -4.90
C THR A 332 -10.25 -13.47 -5.61
N LEU A 333 -8.94 -13.67 -5.38
CA LEU A 333 -7.89 -12.89 -6.04
C LEU A 333 -8.03 -12.98 -7.56
N ARG A 334 -8.08 -11.85 -8.24
CA ARG A 334 -8.20 -11.78 -9.70
C ARG A 334 -7.63 -10.46 -10.23
N VAL A 335 -7.20 -10.47 -11.48
CA VAL A 335 -6.86 -9.23 -12.19
C VAL A 335 -8.12 -8.40 -12.39
N ARG A 336 -8.04 -7.09 -12.17
CA ARG A 336 -9.16 -6.18 -12.45
C ARG A 336 -9.44 -6.15 -13.96
N PRO A 337 -10.71 -6.22 -14.40
CA PRO A 337 -11.04 -6.00 -15.81
C PRO A 337 -10.49 -4.66 -16.31
N GLY A 338 -9.80 -4.67 -17.45
CA GLY A 338 -9.16 -3.48 -18.01
C GLY A 338 -7.98 -2.95 -17.19
N ALA A 339 -7.34 -3.77 -16.35
CA ALA A 339 -6.23 -3.32 -15.50
C ALA A 339 -5.03 -2.76 -16.27
N PHE A 340 -4.76 -3.28 -17.48
CA PHE A 340 -3.58 -2.98 -18.28
C PHE A 340 -3.99 -2.30 -19.58
N LEU A 341 -3.05 -1.55 -20.17
CA LEU A 341 -3.21 -1.02 -21.52
C LEU A 341 -3.33 -2.19 -22.51
N ASP A 342 -4.31 -2.11 -23.41
CA ASP A 342 -4.44 -3.04 -24.53
C ASP A 342 -3.23 -2.89 -25.47
N GLU A 343 -2.76 -3.99 -26.06
CA GLU A 343 -1.66 -4.00 -27.05
C GLU A 343 -2.14 -3.69 -28.46
#